data_AF-A0A3M9MNW0-F1
#
_entry.id   AF-A0A3M9MNW0-F1
#
_cell.length_a   1.000
_cell.length_b   1.000
_cell.length_c   1.000
_cell.angle_alpha   90.00
_cell.angle_beta   90.00
_cell.angle_gamma   90.00
#
_symmetry.space_group_name_H-M   'P 1'
#
loop_
_entity.id
_entity.type
_entity.pdbx_description
1 polymer ?
#
loop_
_entity_poly.entity_id
_entity_poly.type
_entity_poly.pdbx_seq_one_letter_code
_entity_poly.pdbx_strand_id
1 'polypeptide(L)'
;MAINLQQTSARLNFYMRIKELDVYQLSVLTQTPPDVVGCILQGEDYCMDDLVTLLKQLPDLNSKWVIYGEGNVFKTEGKEGEHPHLKKDRSAYLAEMQALLHQLEEIDKQKQQQTHLDQLRSKIRDLTRHI
;
A
#
# COMPACT_ATOMS: atom_id res chain seq x y z
N MET A 1 -13.56 3.73 -13.58
CA MET A 1 -13.54 3.28 -12.18
C MET A 1 -14.30 4.32 -11.38
N ALA A 2 -15.46 3.96 -10.82
CA ALA A 2 -16.26 4.92 -10.05
C ALA A 2 -15.57 5.20 -8.71
N ILE A 3 -15.35 6.47 -8.39
CA ILE A 3 -14.84 6.88 -7.08
C ILE A 3 -15.95 6.59 -6.08
N ASN A 4 -15.68 5.72 -5.12
CA ASN A 4 -16.66 5.31 -4.13
C ASN A 4 -16.51 6.22 -2.90
N LEU A 5 -17.45 7.16 -2.74
CA LEU A 5 -17.43 8.18 -1.68
C LEU A 5 -17.32 7.56 -0.27
N GLN A 6 -17.94 6.39 -0.05
CA GLN A 6 -17.82 5.67 1.22
C GLN A 6 -16.41 5.11 1.48
N GLN A 7 -15.68 4.69 0.44
CA GLN A 7 -14.30 4.24 0.62
C GLN A 7 -13.37 5.42 0.91
N THR A 8 -13.60 6.56 0.26
CA THR A 8 -12.86 7.80 0.53
C THR A 8 -13.10 8.28 1.96
N SER A 9 -14.35 8.26 2.42
CA SER A 9 -14.71 8.67 3.79
C SER A 9 -14.14 7.73 4.85
N ALA A 10 -14.16 6.41 4.62
CA ALA A 10 -13.56 5.42 5.52
C ALA A 10 -12.04 5.61 5.66
N ARG A 11 -11.35 5.92 4.56
CA ARG A 11 -9.90 6.19 4.55
C ARG A 11 -9.56 7.49 5.28
N LEU A 12 -10.36 8.54 5.08
CA LEU A 12 -10.17 9.79 5.80
C LEU A 12 -10.43 9.61 7.31
N ASN A 13 -11.45 8.86 7.69
CA ASN A 13 -11.71 8.48 9.08
C ASN A 13 -10.54 7.70 9.70
N PHE A 14 -9.95 6.77 8.94
CA PHE A 14 -8.77 6.04 9.39
C PHE A 14 -7.59 6.97 9.68
N TYR A 15 -7.34 7.95 8.80
CA TYR A 15 -6.33 8.99 9.04
C TYR A 15 -6.64 9.83 10.29
N MET A 16 -7.90 10.25 10.47
CA MET A 16 -8.32 11.01 11.66
C MET A 16 -8.13 10.22 12.95
N ARG A 17 -8.38 8.91 12.96
CA ARG A 17 -8.10 8.05 14.12
C ARG A 17 -6.62 7.96 14.45
N ILE A 18 -5.74 7.91 13.44
CA ILE A 18 -4.28 7.86 13.68
C ILE A 18 -3.76 9.17 14.25
N LYS A 19 -4.26 10.30 13.75
CA LYS A 19 -3.85 11.64 14.20
C LYS A 19 -4.66 12.14 15.41
N GLU A 20 -5.59 11.33 15.93
CA GLU A 20 -6.51 11.69 17.02
C GLU A 20 -7.25 13.02 16.76
N LEU A 21 -7.66 13.25 15.52
CA LEU A 21 -8.33 14.46 15.07
C LEU A 21 -9.85 14.29 15.10
N ASP A 22 -10.54 15.34 15.54
CA ASP A 22 -12.00 15.46 15.46
C ASP A 22 -12.42 16.32 14.24
N VAL A 23 -13.68 16.25 13.83
CA VAL A 23 -14.27 17.02 12.72
C VAL A 23 -13.96 18.51 12.87
N TYR A 24 -14.09 19.03 14.09
CA TYR A 24 -13.82 20.43 14.37
C TYR A 24 -12.34 20.78 14.21
N GLN A 25 -11.43 19.92 14.68
CA GLN A 25 -9.99 20.12 14.53
C GLN A 25 -9.56 20.07 13.05
N LEU A 26 -10.13 19.14 12.29
CA LEU A 26 -9.88 19.03 10.86
C LEU A 26 -10.42 20.24 10.10
N SER A 27 -11.61 20.73 10.46
CA SER A 27 -12.21 21.95 9.91
C SER A 27 -11.32 23.18 10.13
N VAL A 28 -10.81 23.37 11.35
CA VAL A 28 -9.89 24.47 11.69
C VAL A 28 -8.58 24.34 10.92
N LEU A 29 -8.00 23.14 10.86
CA LEU A 29 -6.71 22.88 10.22
C LEU A 29 -6.76 23.05 8.70
N THR A 30 -7.87 22.64 8.08
CA THR A 30 -8.05 22.70 6.63
C THR A 30 -8.81 23.95 6.16
N GLN A 31 -9.15 24.85 7.09
CA GLN A 31 -10.00 26.02 6.85
C GLN A 31 -11.29 25.70 6.07
N THR A 32 -11.77 24.46 6.19
CA THR A 32 -12.93 23.94 5.47
C THR A 32 -14.11 23.94 6.43
N PRO A 33 -15.32 24.40 6.02
CA PRO A 33 -16.46 24.45 6.91
C PRO A 33 -16.79 23.05 7.47
N PRO A 34 -17.16 22.95 8.77
CA PRO A 34 -17.36 21.67 9.45
C PRO A 34 -18.50 20.85 8.83
N ASP A 35 -19.48 21.52 8.21
CA ASP A 35 -20.56 20.90 7.45
C ASP A 35 -20.00 20.04 6.30
N VAL A 36 -19.08 20.61 5.50
CA VAL A 36 -18.45 19.93 4.36
C VAL A 36 -17.54 18.81 4.84
N VAL A 37 -16.78 19.03 5.91
CA VAL A 37 -15.96 17.98 6.53
C VAL A 37 -16.84 16.81 7.01
N GLY A 38 -18.00 17.12 7.61
CA GLY A 38 -19.01 16.16 8.01
C GLY A 38 -19.51 15.33 6.83
N CYS A 39 -19.96 15.98 5.75
CA CYS A 39 -20.41 15.30 4.53
C CYS A 39 -19.33 14.37 3.95
N ILE A 40 -18.07 14.83 3.91
CA ILE A 40 -16.94 14.03 3.42
C ILE A 40 -16.70 12.80 4.31
N LEU A 41 -16.78 12.94 5.63
CA LEU A 41 -16.54 11.85 6.57
C LEU A 41 -17.69 10.85 6.66
N GLN A 42 -18.90 11.30 6.43
CA GLN A 42 -20.08 10.43 6.34
C GLN A 42 -20.17 9.74 4.96
N GLY A 43 -19.44 10.24 3.96
CA GLY A 43 -19.48 9.73 2.60
C GLY A 43 -20.78 10.11 1.88
N GLU A 44 -21.36 11.26 2.26
CA GLU A 44 -22.53 11.85 1.61
C GLU A 44 -22.16 12.52 0.28
N ASP A 45 -23.13 13.13 -0.39
CA ASP A 45 -22.88 13.86 -1.63
C ASP A 45 -22.02 15.12 -1.34
N TYR A 46 -20.76 15.08 -1.74
CA TYR A 46 -19.82 16.19 -1.61
C TYR A 46 -19.11 16.45 -2.94
N CYS A 47 -18.70 17.70 -3.16
CA CYS A 47 -17.96 18.05 -4.35
C CYS A 47 -16.52 17.54 -4.26
N MET A 48 -16.01 16.96 -5.35
CA MET A 48 -14.61 16.52 -5.41
C MET A 48 -13.63 17.67 -5.25
N ASP A 49 -14.01 18.90 -5.62
CA ASP A 49 -13.17 20.09 -5.44
C ASP A 49 -12.95 20.42 -3.95
N ASP A 50 -14.01 20.33 -3.13
CA ASP A 50 -13.94 20.49 -1.68
C ASP A 50 -13.04 19.42 -1.05
N LEU A 51 -13.18 18.15 -1.48
CA LEU A 51 -12.30 17.08 -1.03
C LEU A 51 -10.83 17.36 -1.38
N VAL A 52 -10.54 17.77 -2.62
CA VAL A 52 -9.17 18.06 -3.05
C VAL A 52 -8.61 19.27 -2.29
N THR A 53 -9.42 20.29 -2.04
CA THR A 53 -9.05 21.47 -1.27
C THR A 53 -8.72 21.11 0.17
N LEU A 54 -9.55 20.28 0.82
CA LEU A 54 -9.28 19.74 2.15
C LEU A 54 -7.97 18.94 2.18
N LEU A 55 -7.77 18.04 1.21
CA LEU A 55 -6.57 17.20 1.13
C LEU A 55 -5.30 17.99 0.83
N LYS A 56 -5.39 19.13 0.14
CA LYS A 56 -4.25 20.03 -0.11
C LYS A 56 -3.73 20.69 1.17
N GLN A 57 -4.60 20.94 2.15
CA GLN A 57 -4.24 21.53 3.44
C GLN A 57 -3.57 20.53 4.39
N LEU A 58 -3.56 19.24 4.03
CA LEU A 58 -2.94 18.18 4.81
C LEU A 58 -1.58 17.81 4.17
N PRO A 59 -0.46 18.43 4.60
CA PRO A 59 0.85 18.18 4.01
C PRO A 59 1.35 16.75 4.24
N ASP A 60 0.91 16.13 5.32
CA ASP A 60 1.21 14.74 5.68
C ASP A 60 0.36 13.70 4.95
N LEU A 61 -0.79 14.06 4.36
CA LEU A 61 -1.76 13.07 3.87
C LEU A 61 -1.67 12.88 2.36
N ASN A 62 -1.54 11.63 1.91
CA ASN A 62 -1.51 11.32 0.49
C ASN A 62 -2.91 11.34 -0.13
N SER A 63 -3.19 12.37 -0.92
CA SER A 63 -4.48 12.56 -1.60
C SER A 63 -4.85 11.39 -2.53
N LYS A 64 -3.86 10.73 -3.16
CA LYS A 64 -4.10 9.55 -4.02
C LYS A 64 -4.52 8.33 -3.22
N TRP A 65 -3.97 8.16 -2.02
CA TRP A 65 -4.38 7.09 -1.12
C TRP A 65 -5.83 7.28 -0.67
N VAL A 66 -6.22 8.51 -0.30
CA VAL A 66 -7.60 8.78 0.13
C VAL A 66 -8.59 8.55 -1.01
N ILE A 67 -8.33 9.11 -2.20
CA ILE A 67 -9.25 9.05 -3.34
C ILE A 67 -9.27 7.66 -4.00
N TYR A 68 -8.10 7.09 -4.29
CA TYR A 68 -7.98 5.87 -5.09
C TYR A 68 -7.57 4.63 -4.29
N GLY A 69 -6.99 4.80 -3.10
CA GLY A 69 -6.48 3.70 -2.28
C GLY A 69 -5.07 3.27 -2.68
N GLU A 70 -4.42 4.10 -3.50
CA GLU A 70 -3.10 3.80 -4.06
C GLU A 70 -1.99 4.49 -3.28
N GLY A 71 -0.98 3.72 -2.89
CA GLY A 71 0.20 4.21 -2.16
C GLY A 71 0.05 4.16 -0.64
N ASN A 72 0.88 4.92 0.07
CA ASN A 72 0.88 4.99 1.54
C ASN A 72 -0.09 6.06 2.05
N VAL A 73 -0.58 5.89 3.28
CA VAL A 73 -1.45 6.85 3.99
C VAL A 73 -0.77 8.21 4.12
N PHE A 74 0.46 8.22 4.63
CA PHE A 74 1.23 9.43 4.81
C PHE A 74 2.07 9.75 3.57
N LYS A 75 2.09 11.02 3.17
CA LYS A 75 3.14 11.59 2.34
C LYS A 75 4.43 11.45 3.13
N THR A 76 5.28 10.52 2.70
CA THR A 76 6.66 10.46 3.19
C THR A 76 7.28 11.80 2.84
N GLU A 77 7.73 12.58 3.83
CA GLU A 77 8.33 13.90 3.62
C GLU A 77 9.44 13.81 2.56
N GLY A 78 9.09 14.22 1.34
CA GLY A 78 9.85 13.83 0.17
C GLY A 78 9.12 14.20 -1.12
N LYS A 79 8.75 15.49 -1.23
CA LYS A 79 8.50 16.24 -2.47
C LYS A 79 7.70 15.51 -3.57
N GLU A 80 6.46 15.93 -3.73
CA GLU A 80 5.84 15.92 -5.05
C GLU A 80 6.67 16.84 -5.97
N GLY A 81 7.55 16.26 -6.77
CA GLY A 81 8.33 16.95 -7.81
C GLY A 81 9.82 17.07 -7.51
N GLU A 82 10.63 16.44 -8.35
CA GLU A 82 12.08 16.66 -8.51
C GLU A 82 13.01 16.20 -7.37
N HIS A 83 13.35 14.90 -7.43
CA HIS A 83 14.71 14.44 -7.11
C HIS A 83 15.13 13.36 -8.14
N PRO A 84 16.00 13.67 -9.12
CA PRO A 84 16.60 12.65 -9.99
C PRO A 84 17.49 11.65 -9.24
N HIS A 85 17.69 11.80 -7.93
CA HIS A 85 18.54 10.93 -7.11
C HIS A 85 17.82 9.71 -6.50
N LEU A 86 16.49 9.72 -6.33
CA LEU A 86 15.74 8.60 -5.72
C LEU A 86 15.32 7.49 -6.69
N LYS A 87 15.38 7.75 -8.01
CA LYS A 87 15.15 6.69 -9.02
C LYS A 87 16.25 5.62 -8.98
N LYS A 88 17.48 5.99 -8.62
CA LYS A 88 18.59 5.04 -8.44
C LYS A 88 18.31 4.06 -7.30
N ASP A 89 17.77 4.54 -6.18
CA ASP A 89 17.49 3.70 -5.01
C ASP A 89 16.29 2.79 -5.22
N ARG A 90 15.19 3.26 -5.82
CA ARG A 90 14.07 2.35 -6.16
C ARG A 90 14.45 1.29 -7.18
N SER A 91 15.31 1.61 -8.14
CA SER A 91 15.77 0.64 -9.14
C SER A 91 16.71 -0.39 -8.50
N ALA A 92 17.59 0.05 -7.60
CA ALA A 92 18.44 -0.83 -6.80
C ALA A 92 17.61 -1.72 -5.86
N TYR A 93 16.61 -1.15 -5.19
CA TYR A 93 15.71 -1.88 -4.30
C TYR A 93 14.82 -2.88 -5.07
N LEU A 94 14.30 -2.50 -6.24
CA LEU A 94 13.59 -3.42 -7.13
C LEU A 94 14.52 -4.51 -7.67
N ALA A 95 15.77 -4.18 -8.01
CA ALA A 95 16.77 -5.16 -8.44
C ALA A 95 17.14 -6.13 -7.31
N GLU A 96 17.27 -5.65 -6.07
CA GLU A 96 17.48 -6.49 -4.89
C GLU A 96 16.26 -7.39 -4.62
N MET A 97 15.03 -6.86 -4.71
CA MET A 97 13.83 -7.68 -4.57
C MET A 97 13.73 -8.73 -5.69
N GLN A 98 14.08 -8.39 -6.93
CA GLN A 98 14.14 -9.37 -8.04
C GLN A 98 15.23 -10.42 -7.83
N ALA A 99 16.41 -10.03 -7.32
CA ALA A 99 17.48 -10.96 -6.99
C ALA A 99 17.06 -11.93 -5.87
N LEU A 100 16.40 -11.43 -4.82
CA LEU A 100 15.88 -12.24 -3.73
C LEU A 100 14.77 -13.20 -4.18
N LEU A 101 13.88 -12.76 -5.08
CA LEU A 101 12.86 -13.62 -5.69
C LEU A 101 13.49 -14.73 -6.55
N HIS A 102 14.54 -14.41 -7.31
CA HIS A 102 15.26 -15.39 -8.10
C HIS A 102 15.95 -16.44 -7.22
N GLN A 103 16.57 -16.01 -6.12
CA GLN A 103 17.17 -16.94 -5.15
C GLN A 103 16.13 -17.85 -4.51
N LEU A 104 14.91 -17.37 -4.24
CA LEU A 104 13.82 -18.20 -3.75
C LEU A 104 13.39 -19.26 -4.78
N GLU A 105 13.28 -18.91 -6.06
CA GLU A 105 12.99 -19.89 -7.12
C GLU A 105 14.09 -20.95 -7.28
N GLU A 106 15.36 -20.56 -7.16
CA GLU A 106 16.48 -21.51 -7.22
C GLU A 106 16.48 -22.47 -6.03
N ILE A 107 16.21 -21.97 -4.82
CA ILE A 107 16.07 -22.79 -3.61
C ILE A 107 14.87 -23.73 -3.74
N ASP A 108 13.75 -23.26 -4.28
CA ASP A 108 12.56 -24.11 -4.49
C ASP A 108 12.84 -25.22 -5.53
N LYS A 109 13.51 -24.90 -6.64
CA LYS A 109 13.96 -25.88 -7.63
C LYS A 109 14.94 -26.90 -7.03
N GLN A 110 15.89 -26.46 -6.21
CA GLN A 110 16.81 -27.36 -5.53
C GLN A 110 16.10 -28.25 -4.52
N LYS A 111 15.15 -27.70 -3.77
CA LYS A 111 14.33 -28.46 -2.82
C LYS A 111 13.45 -29.48 -3.53
N GLN A 112 12.84 -29.12 -4.66
CA GLN A 112 12.06 -30.02 -5.50
C GLN A 112 12.94 -31.14 -6.09
N GLN A 113 14.17 -30.85 -6.53
CA GLN A 113 15.13 -31.88 -6.94
C GLN A 113 15.54 -32.79 -5.78
N GLN A 114 15.71 -32.25 -4.57
CA GLN A 114 16.06 -33.02 -3.39
C GLN A 114 14.91 -33.93 -2.95
N THR A 115 13.66 -33.46 -3.02
CA THR A 115 12.45 -34.28 -2.83
C THR A 115 12.34 -35.36 -3.90
N HIS A 116 12.63 -35.04 -5.16
CA HIS A 116 12.60 -36.03 -6.25
C HIS A 116 13.68 -37.10 -6.09
N LEU A 117 14.89 -36.72 -5.63
CA LEU A 117 15.96 -37.65 -5.27
C LEU A 117 15.58 -38.52 -4.07
N ASP A 118 14.93 -37.97 -3.05
CA ASP A 118 14.48 -38.76 -1.90
C ASP A 118 13.36 -39.75 -2.30
N GLN A 119 12.44 -39.34 -3.16
CA GLN A 119 11.44 -40.24 -3.75
C GLN A 119 12.07 -41.35 -4.60
N LEU A 120 13.08 -41.03 -5.42
CA LEU A 120 13.82 -42.03 -6.20
C LEU A 120 14.60 -42.99 -5.29
N ARG A 121 15.26 -42.49 -4.24
CA ARG A 121 15.92 -43.32 -3.23
C ARG A 121 14.94 -44.19 -2.46
N SER A 122 13.76 -43.68 -2.15
CA SER A 122 12.69 -44.45 -1.51
C SER A 122 12.20 -45.56 -2.43
N LYS A 123 11.97 -45.28 -3.72
CA LYS A 123 11.63 -46.28 -4.73
C LYS A 123 12.71 -47.34 -4.92
N ILE A 124 13.99 -46.95 -4.95
CA ILE A 124 15.11 -47.90 -5.05
C ILE A 124 15.16 -48.79 -3.79
N ARG A 125 15.00 -48.23 -2.58
CA ARG A 125 14.92 -49.02 -1.34
C ARG A 125 13.77 -50.02 -1.35
N ASP A 126 12.61 -49.64 -1.89
CA ASP A 126 11.44 -50.52 -1.99
C ASP A 126 11.69 -51.67 -2.98
N LEU A 127 12.29 -51.37 -4.15
CA LEU A 127 12.70 -52.36 -5.15
C LEU A 127 13.78 -53.32 -4.64
N THR A 128 14.77 -52.83 -3.88
CA THR A 128 15.84 -53.66 -3.30
C THR A 128 15.37 -54.49 -2.08
N ARG A 129 14.23 -54.15 -1.47
CA ARG A 129 13.63 -54.93 -0.37
C ARG A 129 12.85 -56.16 -0.86
N HIS A 130 12.57 -56.23 -2.16
CA HIS A 130 11.80 -57.30 -2.82
C HIS A 130 12.69 -58.31 -3.58
N ILE A 131 13.99 -58.30 -3.30
CA ILE A 131 15.00 -59.29 -3.72
C ILE A 131 15.54 -59.93 -2.44
#